data_AF-A0A919UGE3-F1
#
_entry.id   AF-A0A919UGE3-F1
#
_cell.length_a   1.000
_cell.length_b   1.000
_cell.length_c   1.000
_cell.angle_alpha   90.00
_cell.angle_beta   90.00
_cell.angle_gamma   90.00
#
_symmetry.space_group_name_H-M   'P 1'
#
loop_
_entity.id
_entity.type
_entity.pdbx_description
1 polymer ?
#
loop_
_entity_poly.entity_id
_entity_poly.type
_entity_poly.pdbx_seq_one_letter_code
_entity_poly.pdbx_strand_id
1 'polypeptide(L)'
;MSLRFGERNGARRLRVTLPPVVPQDTARRTYRAMLTDQVTPVLEDWGFESDGERFTYPSTVWHLGVGFAPMAWSTVTAHRFDVLVFAVPREAWTQWRVREPALPDSPDPTVYYAQDASAPGGLTARLGELDAGRADARWTVHAGVDPTPVAVTVLTALRRHVLPAFAGRSEIARAAV
;
A
#
# COMPACT_ATOMS: atom_id res chain seq x y z
N MET A 1 -13.98 -13.62 -13.85
CA MET A 1 -12.61 -13.39 -14.35
C MET A 1 -11.66 -14.31 -13.59
N SER A 2 -11.00 -15.24 -14.29
CA SER A 2 -10.23 -16.33 -13.69
C SER A 2 -8.81 -15.88 -13.34
N LEU A 3 -8.47 -15.82 -12.03
CA LEU A 3 -7.10 -15.66 -11.57
C LEU A 3 -6.22 -16.80 -12.14
N ARG A 4 -4.96 -16.52 -12.52
CA ARG A 4 -4.03 -17.56 -12.99
C ARG A 4 -3.78 -18.58 -11.85
N PHE A 5 -3.49 -19.83 -12.19
CA PHE A 5 -3.46 -20.95 -11.23
C PHE A 5 -2.51 -20.72 -10.02
N GLY A 6 -1.36 -20.07 -10.24
CA GLY A 6 -0.43 -19.67 -9.17
C GLY A 6 -0.95 -18.56 -8.24
N GLU A 7 -1.73 -17.61 -8.79
CA GLU A 7 -2.32 -16.49 -8.04
C GLU A 7 -3.44 -16.97 -7.12
N ARG A 8 -4.22 -17.97 -7.55
CA ARG A 8 -5.24 -18.61 -6.71
C ARG A 8 -4.62 -19.26 -5.49
N ASN A 9 -3.46 -19.90 -5.63
CA ASN A 9 -2.76 -20.55 -4.53
C ASN A 9 -2.18 -19.54 -3.54
N GLY A 10 -1.64 -18.41 -4.02
CA GLY A 10 -1.13 -17.32 -3.16
C GLY A 10 -2.25 -16.64 -2.36
N ALA A 11 -3.33 -16.22 -3.02
CA ALA A 11 -4.47 -15.59 -2.36
C ALA A 11 -5.19 -16.55 -1.38
N ARG A 12 -5.28 -17.85 -1.73
CA ARG A 12 -5.83 -18.88 -0.84
C ARG A 12 -4.95 -19.12 0.38
N ARG A 13 -3.62 -19.13 0.22
CA ARG A 13 -2.69 -19.23 1.36
C ARG A 13 -2.84 -18.02 2.29
N LEU A 14 -2.84 -16.81 1.75
CA LEU A 14 -3.07 -15.59 2.55
C LEU A 14 -4.38 -15.64 3.33
N ARG A 15 -5.48 -16.06 2.69
CA ARG A 15 -6.77 -16.22 3.39
C ARG A 15 -6.72 -17.18 4.58
N VAL A 16 -5.91 -18.23 4.50
CA VAL A 16 -5.80 -19.24 5.56
C VAL A 16 -4.85 -18.79 6.66
N THR A 17 -3.87 -17.96 6.35
CA THR A 17 -2.84 -17.50 7.30
C THR A 17 -3.21 -16.20 8.01
N LEU A 18 -4.06 -15.36 7.42
CA LEU A 18 -4.48 -14.12 8.06
C LEU A 18 -5.32 -14.40 9.32
N PRO A 19 -5.03 -13.74 10.44
CA PRO A 19 -5.86 -13.87 11.64
C PRO A 19 -7.27 -13.35 11.35
N PRO A 20 -8.32 -13.95 11.92
CA PRO A 20 -9.67 -13.45 11.75
C PRO A 20 -9.80 -12.08 12.43
N VAL A 21 -10.47 -11.15 11.75
CA VAL A 21 -10.83 -9.85 12.34
C VAL A 21 -12.30 -9.88 12.71
N VAL A 22 -12.60 -9.58 13.97
CA VAL A 22 -13.98 -9.42 14.43
C VAL A 22 -14.54 -8.14 13.80
N PRO A 23 -15.60 -8.22 12.98
CA PRO A 23 -16.22 -7.02 12.40
C PRO A 23 -16.73 -6.08 13.50
N GLN A 24 -16.58 -4.77 13.27
CA GLN A 24 -16.91 -3.75 14.27
C GLN A 24 -18.16 -2.97 13.88
N ASP A 25 -18.77 -2.29 14.84
CA ASP A 25 -20.01 -1.51 14.66
C ASP A 25 -19.89 -0.35 13.66
N THR A 26 -18.66 0.08 13.35
CA THR A 26 -18.40 1.10 12.33
C THR A 26 -17.38 0.60 11.32
N ALA A 27 -17.53 1.05 10.08
CA ALA A 27 -16.62 0.70 9.00
C ALA A 27 -15.20 1.20 9.28
N ARG A 28 -15.05 2.36 9.94
CA ARG A 28 -13.74 2.90 10.32
C ARG A 28 -13.03 2.02 11.36
N ARG A 29 -13.75 1.51 12.36
CA ARG A 29 -13.18 0.57 13.35
C ARG A 29 -12.80 -0.75 12.68
N THR A 30 -13.66 -1.26 11.79
CA THR A 30 -13.38 -2.49 11.03
C THR A 30 -12.16 -2.32 10.13
N TYR A 31 -12.03 -1.17 9.44
CA TYR A 31 -10.88 -0.85 8.61
C TYR A 31 -9.57 -0.78 9.42
N ARG A 32 -9.59 -0.13 10.59
CA ARG A 32 -8.43 -0.06 11.48
C ARG A 32 -8.02 -1.45 11.98
N ALA A 33 -8.98 -2.27 12.40
CA ALA A 33 -8.70 -3.65 12.80
C ALA A 33 -8.11 -4.47 11.65
N MET A 34 -8.66 -4.34 10.43
CA MET A 34 -8.09 -4.96 9.23
C MET A 34 -6.64 -4.51 8.99
N LEU A 35 -6.35 -3.21 9.09
CA LEU A 35 -4.99 -2.72 8.90
C LEU A 35 -4.04 -3.28 9.97
N THR A 36 -4.37 -3.08 11.24
CA THR A 36 -3.52 -3.47 12.38
C THR A 36 -3.30 -4.99 12.45
N ASP A 37 -4.36 -5.78 12.29
CA ASP A 37 -4.30 -7.21 12.60
C ASP A 37 -3.94 -8.07 11.38
N GLN A 38 -4.21 -7.59 10.16
CA GLN A 38 -4.02 -8.40 8.93
C GLN A 38 -2.99 -7.79 7.97
N VAL A 39 -3.04 -6.48 7.72
CA VAL A 39 -2.21 -5.86 6.68
C VAL A 39 -0.81 -5.55 7.20
N THR A 40 -0.71 -4.84 8.33
CA THR A 40 0.56 -4.42 8.91
C THR A 40 1.53 -5.58 9.14
N PRO A 41 1.12 -6.69 9.80
CA PRO A 41 2.05 -7.79 10.07
C PRO A 41 2.59 -8.42 8.78
N VAL A 42 1.76 -8.53 7.74
CA VAL A 42 2.19 -9.11 6.45
C VAL A 42 3.15 -8.19 5.71
N LEU A 43 2.94 -6.86 5.79
CA LEU A 43 3.86 -5.90 5.19
C LEU A 43 5.18 -5.86 5.94
N GLU A 44 5.16 -5.94 7.27
CA GLU A 44 6.37 -6.04 8.11
C GLU A 44 7.15 -7.32 7.81
N ASP A 45 6.47 -8.46 7.65
CA ASP A 45 7.09 -9.72 7.18
C ASP A 45 7.73 -9.58 5.79
N TRP A 46 7.23 -8.69 4.94
CA TRP A 46 7.84 -8.38 3.64
C TRP A 46 8.96 -7.33 3.71
N GLY A 47 9.27 -6.84 4.92
CA GLY A 47 10.33 -5.89 5.20
C GLY A 47 9.90 -4.42 5.15
N PHE A 48 8.60 -4.11 5.16
CA PHE A 48 8.15 -2.72 5.34
C PHE A 48 8.22 -2.31 6.79
N GLU A 49 8.47 -1.03 7.04
CA GLU A 49 8.32 -0.38 8.34
C GLU A 49 6.99 0.39 8.35
N SER A 50 6.19 0.22 9.41
CA SER A 50 4.88 0.85 9.52
C SER A 50 4.93 2.16 10.33
N ASP A 51 4.19 3.17 9.87
CA ASP A 51 3.87 4.40 10.60
C ASP A 51 2.39 4.72 10.38
N GLY A 52 1.54 4.11 11.21
CA GLY A 52 0.08 4.22 11.11
C GLY A 52 -0.47 3.60 9.82
N GLU A 53 -0.92 4.45 8.88
CA GLU A 53 -1.46 4.04 7.58
C GLU A 53 -0.42 4.15 6.45
N ARG A 54 0.84 4.45 6.79
CA ARG A 54 1.97 4.57 5.87
C ARG A 54 2.97 3.43 6.11
N PHE A 55 3.56 2.94 5.04
CA PHE A 55 4.51 1.84 5.06
C PHE A 55 5.71 2.20 4.21
N THR A 56 6.91 2.17 4.80
CA THR A 56 8.16 2.50 4.10
C THR A 56 8.92 1.21 3.82
N TYR A 57 9.37 1.04 2.58
CA TYR A 57 10.30 -0.04 2.24
C TYR A 57 11.74 0.47 2.38
N PRO A 58 12.61 -0.26 3.08
CA PRO A 58 13.91 0.26 3.46
C PRO A 58 14.80 0.47 2.24
N SER A 59 15.37 1.67 2.14
CA SER A 59 16.41 2.03 1.18
C SER A 59 17.11 3.31 1.63
N THR A 60 18.42 3.34 1.45
CA THR A 60 19.34 4.46 1.67
C THR A 60 19.46 5.36 0.45
N VAL A 61 18.99 4.93 -0.72
CA VAL A 61 19.06 5.70 -1.97
C VAL A 61 17.69 6.04 -2.56
N TRP A 62 16.63 5.34 -2.16
CA TRP A 62 15.25 5.64 -2.54
C TRP A 62 14.38 5.97 -1.33
N HIS A 63 13.38 6.82 -1.56
CA HIS A 63 12.16 6.81 -0.76
C HIS A 63 11.17 5.86 -1.44
N LEU A 64 10.77 4.80 -0.75
CA LEU A 64 9.86 3.79 -1.24
C LEU A 64 8.71 3.67 -0.24
N GLY A 65 7.51 4.07 -0.62
CA GLY A 65 6.38 4.21 0.29
C GLY A 65 5.09 3.65 -0.28
N VAL A 66 4.29 3.05 0.60
CA VAL A 66 2.89 2.71 0.36
C VAL A 66 2.05 3.42 1.40
N GLY A 67 0.98 4.09 0.98
CA GLY A 67 0.05 4.78 1.87
C GLY A 67 -1.37 4.30 1.67
N PHE A 68 -2.09 4.07 2.75
CA PHE A 68 -3.53 3.84 2.71
C PHE A 68 -4.22 5.17 2.95
N ALA A 69 -4.88 5.68 1.91
CA ALA A 69 -5.47 7.01 1.90
C ALA A 69 -7.00 6.91 1.95
N PRO A 70 -7.66 7.44 3.00
CA PRO A 70 -9.10 7.46 3.05
C PRO A 70 -9.66 8.36 1.94
N MET A 71 -10.72 7.90 1.29
CA MET A 71 -11.43 8.70 0.30
C MET A 71 -12.47 9.61 0.99
N ALA A 72 -12.79 10.72 0.32
CA ALA A 72 -13.98 11.50 0.65
C ALA A 72 -15.24 10.60 0.64
N TRP A 73 -16.24 10.97 1.47
CA TRP A 73 -17.54 10.28 1.59
C TRP A 73 -17.56 8.90 2.26
N SER A 74 -16.61 8.62 3.17
CA SER A 74 -16.78 7.50 4.11
C SER A 74 -17.96 7.76 5.05
N THR A 75 -18.83 6.77 5.21
CA THR A 75 -19.95 6.80 6.15
C THR A 75 -19.65 5.93 7.38
N VAL A 76 -20.53 5.95 8.37
CA VAL A 76 -20.46 5.02 9.51
C VAL A 76 -20.49 3.55 9.05
N THR A 77 -21.17 3.26 7.94
CA THR A 77 -21.40 1.90 7.43
C THR A 77 -20.44 1.47 6.33
N ALA A 78 -19.73 2.39 5.69
CA ALA A 78 -18.78 2.10 4.61
C ALA A 78 -17.58 3.03 4.65
N HIS A 79 -16.38 2.46 4.72
CA HIS A 79 -15.11 3.16 4.66
C HIS A 79 -14.43 2.85 3.34
N ARG A 80 -14.19 3.89 2.53
CA ARG A 80 -13.54 3.78 1.23
C ARG A 80 -12.12 4.31 1.31
N PHE A 81 -11.18 3.61 0.70
CA PHE A 81 -9.78 4.01 0.69
C PHE A 81 -9.11 3.63 -0.64
N ASP A 82 -8.07 4.38 -0.98
CA ASP A 82 -7.10 4.08 -2.03
C ASP A 82 -5.79 3.60 -1.38
N VAL A 83 -5.00 2.84 -2.12
CA VAL A 83 -3.63 2.46 -1.74
C VAL A 83 -2.71 3.13 -2.74
N LEU A 84 -1.90 4.05 -2.26
CA LEU A 84 -1.02 4.89 -3.04
C LEU A 84 0.41 4.38 -2.93
N VAL A 85 1.11 4.35 -4.06
CA VAL A 85 2.47 3.85 -4.18
C VAL A 85 3.35 5.00 -4.64
N PHE A 86 4.44 5.22 -3.92
CA PHE A 86 5.39 6.29 -4.18
C PHE A 86 6.82 5.74 -4.18
N ALA A 87 7.59 6.06 -5.21
CA ALA A 87 9.00 5.79 -5.29
C ALA A 87 9.72 6.99 -5.92
N VAL A 88 10.74 7.53 -5.25
CA VAL A 88 11.61 8.56 -5.81
C VAL A 88 13.03 8.40 -5.27
N PRO A 89 14.09 8.68 -6.06
CA PRO A 89 15.43 8.72 -5.52
C PRO A 89 15.52 9.80 -4.43
N ARG A 90 16.23 9.52 -3.34
CA ARG A 90 16.46 10.49 -2.26
C ARG A 90 17.16 11.74 -2.75
N GLU A 91 18.13 11.58 -3.67
CA GLU A 91 18.81 12.71 -4.30
C GLU A 91 17.84 13.64 -5.04
N ALA A 92 16.92 13.07 -5.84
CA ALA A 92 15.90 13.85 -6.54
C ALA A 92 14.97 14.58 -5.55
N TRP A 93 14.54 13.91 -4.48
CA TRP A 93 13.75 14.54 -3.41
C TRP A 93 14.50 15.71 -2.77
N THR A 94 15.77 15.54 -2.43
CA THR A 94 16.62 16.61 -1.89
C THR A 94 16.72 17.81 -2.85
N GLN A 95 16.91 17.55 -4.15
CA GLN A 95 16.94 18.62 -5.15
C GLN A 95 15.61 19.39 -5.24
N TRP A 96 14.47 18.70 -5.10
CA TRP A 96 13.16 19.36 -5.05
C TRP A 96 13.01 20.22 -3.80
N ARG A 97 13.42 19.71 -2.64
CA ARG A 97 13.39 20.48 -1.38
C ARG A 97 14.24 21.75 -1.42
N VAL A 98 15.38 21.73 -2.12
CA VAL A 98 16.20 22.94 -2.33
C VAL A 98 15.42 24.02 -3.09
N ARG A 99 14.60 23.62 -4.06
CA ARG A 99 13.78 24.53 -4.87
C ARG A 99 12.49 24.92 -4.16
N GLU A 100 11.95 24.02 -3.34
CA GLU A 100 10.69 24.17 -2.63
C GLU A 100 10.87 23.79 -1.14
N PRO A 101 11.35 24.72 -0.31
CA PRO A 101 11.66 24.44 1.10
C PRO A 101 10.46 24.04 1.96
N ALA A 102 9.23 24.25 1.48
CA ALA A 102 8.00 23.80 2.13
C ALA A 102 7.79 22.27 2.07
N LEU A 103 8.55 21.56 1.24
CA LEU A 103 8.48 20.11 1.16
C LEU A 103 9.05 19.43 2.42
N PRO A 104 8.40 18.37 2.91
CA PRO A 104 8.81 17.66 4.12
C PRO A 104 10.15 16.94 3.94
N ASP A 105 10.77 16.53 5.06
CA ASP A 105 12.05 15.81 5.07
C ASP A 105 12.00 14.47 4.31
N SER A 106 10.84 13.83 4.28
CA SER A 106 10.57 12.62 3.49
C SER A 106 9.18 12.73 2.86
N PRO A 107 8.99 12.16 1.66
CA PRO A 107 7.71 12.19 0.98
C PRO A 107 6.69 11.32 1.73
N ASP A 108 5.45 11.80 1.78
CA ASP A 108 4.29 11.06 2.24
C ASP A 108 3.59 10.46 1.01
N PRO A 109 3.49 9.12 0.90
CA PRO A 109 2.86 8.48 -0.24
C PRO A 109 1.38 8.81 -0.40
N THR A 110 0.74 9.39 0.63
CA THR A 110 -0.67 9.81 0.59
C THR A 110 -0.88 11.25 0.10
N VAL A 111 0.21 12.01 -0.08
CA VAL A 111 0.18 13.41 -0.53
C VAL A 111 0.46 13.49 -2.02
N TYR A 112 -0.30 14.33 -2.70
CA TYR A 112 0.00 14.70 -4.08
C TYR A 112 1.14 15.71 -4.12
N TYR A 113 2.19 15.38 -4.87
CA TYR A 113 3.31 16.27 -5.15
C TYR A 113 3.23 16.73 -6.60
N ALA A 114 3.49 18.02 -6.86
CA ALA A 114 3.46 18.58 -8.21
C ALA A 114 4.67 18.12 -9.06
N GLN A 115 5.72 17.64 -8.40
CA GLN A 115 6.93 17.14 -9.04
C GLN A 115 6.69 15.77 -9.66
N ASP A 116 7.19 15.60 -10.88
CA ASP A 116 7.08 14.34 -11.60
C ASP A 116 8.12 13.33 -11.08
N ALA A 117 7.67 12.40 -10.23
CA ALA A 117 8.49 11.30 -9.74
C ALA A 117 8.86 10.27 -10.81
N SER A 118 8.17 10.23 -11.95
CA SER A 118 8.50 9.31 -13.04
C SER A 118 9.73 9.75 -13.84
N ALA A 119 9.98 11.06 -13.96
CA ALA A 119 11.14 11.60 -14.67
C ALA A 119 12.51 11.05 -14.19
N PRO A 120 12.79 10.93 -12.87
CA PRO A 120 14.00 10.29 -12.38
C PRO A 120 13.93 8.74 -12.31
N GLY A 121 12.98 8.10 -13.01
CA GLY A 121 12.78 6.64 -12.97
C GLY A 121 12.01 6.12 -11.74
N GLY A 122 11.39 7.03 -11.00
CA GLY A 122 10.50 6.71 -9.88
C GLY A 122 9.11 6.28 -10.32
N LEU A 123 8.17 6.33 -9.37
CA LEU A 123 6.80 5.85 -9.56
C LEU A 123 5.85 6.61 -8.64
N THR A 124 4.77 7.12 -9.20
CA THR A 124 3.59 7.60 -8.48
C THR A 124 2.38 6.90 -9.09
N ALA A 125 1.68 6.08 -8.32
CA ALA A 125 0.52 5.35 -8.84
C ALA A 125 -0.46 4.98 -7.74
N ARG A 126 -1.73 4.82 -8.11
CA ARG A 126 -2.68 4.06 -7.29
C ARG A 126 -2.44 2.58 -7.53
N LEU A 127 -2.47 1.76 -6.49
CA LEU A 127 -2.29 0.32 -6.63
C LEU A 127 -3.32 -0.32 -7.59
N GLY A 128 -4.53 0.24 -7.67
CA GLY A 128 -5.54 -0.19 -8.65
C GLY A 128 -5.11 0.02 -10.11
N GLU A 129 -4.38 1.08 -10.39
CA GLU A 129 -3.86 1.40 -11.73
C GLU A 129 -2.74 0.42 -12.14
N LEU A 130 -1.92 0.00 -11.18
CA LEU A 130 -0.85 -0.99 -11.41
C LEU A 130 -1.42 -2.39 -11.76
N ASP A 131 -2.64 -2.70 -11.32
CA ASP A 131 -3.33 -3.96 -11.62
C ASP A 131 -4.08 -3.88 -12.95
N ALA A 132 -3.32 -3.79 -14.05
CA ALA A 132 -3.69 -3.77 -15.49
C ALA A 132 -5.14 -4.18 -15.85
N GLY A 133 -6.12 -3.32 -15.54
CA GLY A 133 -7.55 -3.59 -15.73
C GLY A 133 -8.46 -3.13 -14.59
N ARG A 134 -7.89 -2.64 -13.48
CA ARG A 134 -8.64 -2.10 -12.32
C ARG A 134 -8.38 -0.61 -12.08
N ALA A 135 -8.42 0.20 -13.13
CA ALA A 135 -8.21 1.65 -13.07
C ALA A 135 -9.14 2.42 -12.08
N ASP A 136 -10.10 1.74 -11.44
CA ASP A 136 -10.98 2.26 -10.40
C ASP A 136 -11.10 1.33 -9.17
N ALA A 137 -10.12 0.47 -8.88
CA ALA A 137 -10.14 -0.36 -7.66
C ALA A 137 -10.01 0.51 -6.40
N ARG A 138 -11.16 1.02 -5.96
CA ARG A 138 -11.38 1.63 -4.66
C ARG A 138 -11.82 0.51 -3.73
N TRP A 139 -11.08 0.30 -2.65
CA TRP A 139 -11.42 -0.71 -1.68
C TRP A 139 -12.46 -0.15 -0.72
N THR A 140 -13.38 -1.01 -0.28
CA THR A 140 -14.42 -0.64 0.68
C THR A 140 -14.48 -1.66 1.79
N VAL A 141 -14.40 -1.20 3.03
CA VAL A 141 -14.69 -1.98 4.23
C VAL A 141 -16.07 -1.56 4.75
N HIS A 142 -16.88 -2.52 5.15
CA HIS A 142 -18.23 -2.27 5.66
C HIS A 142 -18.32 -2.56 7.17
N ALA A 143 -19.17 -1.83 7.88
CA ALA A 143 -19.48 -2.12 9.28
C ALA A 143 -20.14 -3.50 9.41
N GLY A 144 -19.76 -4.27 10.45
CA GLY A 144 -20.33 -5.59 10.70
C GLY A 144 -20.00 -6.68 9.66
N VAL A 145 -19.15 -6.38 8.67
CA VAL A 145 -18.75 -7.33 7.61
C VAL A 145 -17.28 -7.71 7.78
N ASP A 146 -16.96 -8.99 7.56
CA ASP A 146 -15.60 -9.50 7.54
C ASP A 146 -14.73 -8.76 6.51
N PRO A 147 -13.65 -8.06 6.93
CA PRO A 147 -12.78 -7.32 6.02
C PRO A 147 -11.71 -8.20 5.34
N THR A 148 -11.56 -9.47 5.75
CA THR A 148 -10.50 -10.37 5.25
C THR A 148 -10.46 -10.48 3.72
N PRO A 149 -11.57 -10.57 2.98
CA PRO A 149 -11.54 -10.59 1.51
C PRO A 149 -10.89 -9.34 0.89
N VAL A 150 -11.06 -8.18 1.53
CA VAL A 150 -10.46 -6.91 1.11
C VAL A 150 -8.96 -6.93 1.37
N ALA A 151 -8.55 -7.30 2.59
CA ALA A 151 -7.14 -7.42 2.97
C ALA A 151 -6.36 -8.33 2.01
N VAL A 152 -6.90 -9.52 1.71
CA VAL A 152 -6.29 -10.49 0.79
C VAL A 152 -6.11 -9.90 -0.61
N THR A 153 -7.11 -9.16 -1.09
CA THR A 153 -7.07 -8.56 -2.42
C THR A 153 -5.99 -7.49 -2.49
N VAL A 154 -5.92 -6.61 -1.48
CA VAL A 154 -4.89 -5.57 -1.38
C VAL A 154 -3.49 -6.19 -1.30
N LEU A 155 -3.28 -7.11 -0.36
CA LEU A 155 -1.98 -7.77 -0.15
C LEU A 155 -1.53 -8.52 -1.40
N THR A 156 -2.44 -9.21 -2.10
CA THR A 156 -2.11 -9.89 -3.36
C THR A 156 -1.63 -8.91 -4.43
N ALA A 157 -2.29 -7.75 -4.55
CA ALA A 157 -1.89 -6.71 -5.50
C ALA A 157 -0.53 -6.09 -5.11
N LEU A 158 -0.31 -5.78 -3.83
CA LEU A 158 0.97 -5.27 -3.32
C LEU A 158 2.11 -6.26 -3.59
N ARG A 159 1.90 -7.55 -3.30
CA ARG A 159 2.90 -8.60 -3.54
C ARG A 159 3.25 -8.72 -5.02
N ARG A 160 2.26 -8.57 -5.90
CA ARG A 160 2.43 -8.75 -7.35
C ARG A 160 3.13 -7.57 -8.00
N HIS A 161 2.78 -6.35 -7.62
CA HIS A 161 3.15 -5.16 -8.37
C HIS A 161 4.15 -4.27 -7.63
N VAL A 162 3.95 -4.08 -6.32
CA VAL A 162 4.78 -3.15 -5.54
C VAL A 162 6.07 -3.81 -5.09
N LEU A 163 6.01 -5.03 -4.55
CA LEU A 163 7.20 -5.72 -4.07
C LEU A 163 8.29 -5.86 -5.14
N PRO A 164 8.00 -6.31 -6.39
CA PRO A 164 9.04 -6.40 -7.41
C PRO A 164 9.57 -5.01 -7.81
N ALA A 165 8.71 -4.00 -7.88
CA ALA A 165 9.12 -2.63 -8.22
C ALA A 165 10.04 -2.02 -7.15
N PHE A 166 9.79 -2.30 -5.87
CA PHE A 166 10.59 -1.79 -4.76
C PHE A 166 11.87 -2.60 -4.57
N ALA A 167 11.79 -3.93 -4.65
CA ALA A 167 12.96 -4.80 -4.55
C ALA A 167 13.97 -4.57 -5.69
N GLY A 168 13.52 -4.23 -6.90
CA GLY A 168 14.41 -3.84 -8.00
C GLY A 168 15.11 -2.49 -7.81
N ARG A 169 14.71 -1.70 -6.80
CA ARG A 169 15.24 -0.36 -6.50
C ARG A 169 16.01 -0.31 -5.19
N SER A 170 15.62 -1.10 -4.19
CA SER A 170 16.29 -1.18 -2.90
C SER A 170 17.60 -1.97 -3.01
N GLU A 171 18.64 -1.44 -2.38
CA GLU A 171 19.95 -2.03 -2.23
C GLU A 171 20.05 -3.00 -1.04
N ILE A 172 19.02 -3.07 -0.20
CA ILE A 172 19.00 -3.91 0.99
C ILE A 172 18.56 -5.32 0.60
N ALA A 173 19.44 -6.29 0.86
CA ALA A 173 19.17 -7.70 0.60
C ALA A 173 17.93 -8.17 1.38
N ARG A 174 17.00 -8.82 0.69
CA ARG A 174 15.74 -9.28 1.31
C ARG A 174 15.98 -10.40 2.29
N ALA A 175 15.16 -10.47 3.34
CA ALA A 175 14.80 -11.77 3.91
C ALA A 175 14.02 -12.56 2.85
N ALA A 176 14.44 -13.79 2.55
CA ALA A 176 13.78 -14.62 1.55
C ALA A 176 12.32 -14.92 1.96
N VAL A 177 11.36 -14.61 1.07
CA VAL A 177 9.92 -14.93 1.23
C VAL A 177 9.41 -15.73 0.03
#